data_AF-A0A252DZX9-F1
#
_entry.id   AF-A0A252DZX9-F1
#
_cell.length_a   1.000
_cell.length_b   1.000
_cell.length_c   1.000
_cell.angle_alpha   90.00
_cell.angle_beta   90.00
_cell.angle_gamma   90.00
#
_symmetry.space_group_name_H-M   'P 1'
#
loop_
_entity.id
_entity.type
_entity.pdbx_description
1 polymer ?
#
loop_
_entity_poly.entity_id
_entity_poly.type
_entity_poly.pdbx_seq_one_letter_code
_entity_poly.pdbx_strand_id
1 'polypeptide(L)'
;MSQRNEILNVFLGIFLLFGLHIIAIAIIFLLGWIYGQIFGYSSYNYLGIWIIGAWGFFIWQMLYVIPLCIWLRRQQRLAMMKGVIIGAVITALLNGTCFLLLFTNR
;
A
#
# COMPACT_ATOMS: atom_id res chain seq x y z
N MET A 1 -3.38 14.54 26.81
CA MET A 1 -3.39 15.24 25.49
C MET A 1 -4.83 15.62 25.19
N SER A 2 -5.08 16.78 24.58
CA SER A 2 -6.45 17.12 24.16
C SER A 2 -6.91 16.14 23.06
N GLN A 3 -8.20 15.77 23.05
CA GLN A 3 -8.74 14.85 22.05
C GLN A 3 -8.49 15.32 20.61
N ARG A 4 -8.38 16.63 20.39
CA ARG A 4 -8.04 17.23 19.09
C ARG A 4 -6.68 16.78 18.56
N ASN A 5 -5.69 16.60 19.44
CA ASN A 5 -4.36 16.15 19.05
C ASN A 5 -4.34 14.64 18.74
N GLU A 6 -5.24 13.86 19.35
CA GLU A 6 -5.37 12.43 19.05
C GLU A 6 -5.98 12.21 17.66
N ILE A 7 -7.06 12.91 17.33
CA ILE A 7 -7.71 12.85 16.01
C ILE A 7 -6.71 13.25 14.91
N LEU A 8 -5.98 14.35 15.11
CA LEU A 8 -4.95 14.79 14.15
C LEU A 8 -3.90 13.69 13.92
N ASN A 9 -3.44 13.03 14.99
CA ASN A 9 -2.46 11.95 14.86
C ASN A 9 -3.02 10.74 14.10
N VAL A 10 -4.30 10.40 14.26
CA VAL A 10 -4.95 9.34 13.47
C VAL A 10 -4.95 9.71 11.98
N PHE A 11 -5.38 10.94 11.64
CA PHE A 11 -5.35 11.42 10.25
C PHE A 11 -3.93 11.43 9.67
N LEU A 12 -2.94 11.86 10.45
CA LEU A 12 -1.53 11.80 10.04
C LEU A 12 -1.06 10.37 9.79
N GLY A 13 -1.55 9.39 10.55
CA GLY A 13 -1.27 7.96 10.31
C GLY A 13 -1.83 7.47 8.97
N ILE A 14 -3.06 7.85 8.64
CA ILE A 14 -3.68 7.53 7.34
C ILE A 14 -2.88 8.18 6.20
N PHE A 15 -2.55 9.47 6.33
CA PHE A 15 -1.80 10.20 5.30
C PHE A 15 -0.39 9.64 5.11
N LEU A 16 0.28 9.24 6.19
CA LEU A 16 1.59 8.58 6.14
C LEU A 16 1.52 7.28 5.34
N LEU A 17 0.51 6.46 5.61
CA LEU A 17 0.32 5.21 4.89
C LEU A 17 0.01 5.46 3.40
N PHE A 18 -0.83 6.45 3.10
CA PHE A 18 -1.11 6.84 1.72
C PHE A 18 0.17 7.25 0.96
N GLY A 19 1.07 7.99 1.61
CA GLY A 19 2.39 8.30 1.04
C GLY A 19 3.22 7.05 0.74
N LEU A 20 3.21 6.05 1.63
CA LEU A 20 3.89 4.78 1.40
C LEU A 20 3.27 3.97 0.25
N HIS A 21 1.95 4.02 0.08
CA HIS A 21 1.29 3.41 -1.08
C HIS A 21 1.77 4.03 -2.39
N ILE A 22 1.87 5.37 -2.47
CA ILE A 22 2.39 6.07 -3.67
C ILE A 22 3.82 5.61 -3.98
N ILE A 23 4.69 5.54 -2.96
CA ILE A 23 6.07 5.09 -3.13
C ILE A 23 6.11 3.63 -3.62
N ALA A 24 5.31 2.74 -3.01
CA ALA A 24 5.24 1.34 -3.42
C ALA A 24 4.78 1.19 -4.88
N ILE A 25 3.75 1.94 -5.30
CA ILE A 25 3.28 1.96 -6.68
C ILE A 25 4.37 2.46 -7.62
N ALA A 26 5.05 3.56 -7.27
CA ALA A 26 6.15 4.10 -8.07
C ALA A 26 7.28 3.07 -8.26
N ILE A 27 7.64 2.31 -7.20
CA ILE A 27 8.63 1.24 -7.28
C ILE A 27 8.18 0.13 -8.22
N ILE A 28 6.93 -0.35 -8.10
CA ILE A 28 6.40 -1.42 -8.98
C ILE A 28 6.42 -0.97 -10.46
N PHE A 29 6.00 0.26 -10.73
CA PHE A 29 6.03 0.82 -12.08
C PHE A 29 7.45 0.95 -12.62
N LEU A 30 8.37 1.47 -11.82
CA LEU A 30 9.78 1.62 -12.17
C LEU A 30 10.43 0.27 -12.47
N LEU A 31 10.14 -0.76 -11.68
CA LEU A 31 10.66 -2.11 -11.92
C LEU A 31 10.19 -2.68 -13.27
N GLY A 32 8.89 -2.55 -13.59
CA GLY A 32 8.39 -2.99 -14.90
C GLY A 32 8.98 -2.19 -16.06
N TRP A 33 9.16 -0.86 -15.89
CA TRP A 33 9.86 -0.04 -16.89
C TRP A 33 11.28 -0.54 -17.12
N ILE A 34 12.08 -0.64 -16.05
CA ILE A 34 13.50 -1.06 -16.13
C ILE A 34 13.60 -2.44 -16.77
N TYR A 35 12.71 -3.37 -16.39
CA TYR A 35 12.67 -4.70 -17.00
C TYR A 35 12.45 -4.62 -18.52
N GLY A 36 11.50 -3.80 -18.98
CA GLY A 36 11.24 -3.60 -20.41
C GLY A 36 12.43 -3.00 -21.17
N GLN A 37 13.21 -2.13 -20.53
CA GLN A 37 14.42 -1.54 -21.13
C GLN A 37 15.56 -2.57 -21.26
N ILE A 38 15.70 -3.49 -20.30
CA ILE A 38 16.80 -4.48 -20.28
C ILE A 38 16.48 -5.69 -21.18
N PHE A 39 15.25 -6.21 -21.10
CA PHE A 39 14.86 -7.47 -21.76
C PHE A 39 14.02 -7.27 -23.02
N GLY A 40 13.70 -6.01 -23.35
CA GLY A 40 12.87 -5.65 -24.49
C GLY A 40 11.37 -5.80 -24.25
N TYR A 41 10.57 -5.05 -25.03
CA TYR A 41 9.11 -5.01 -24.90
C TYR A 41 8.39 -6.13 -25.67
N SER A 42 9.10 -6.88 -26.51
CA SER A 42 8.49 -7.86 -27.43
C SER A 42 7.81 -9.04 -26.73
N SER A 43 8.26 -9.39 -25.52
CA SER A 43 7.74 -10.55 -24.77
C SER A 43 6.56 -10.20 -23.85
N TYR A 44 6.17 -8.93 -23.73
CA TYR A 44 5.12 -8.44 -22.81
C TYR A 44 5.30 -8.81 -21.32
N ASN A 45 6.42 -9.46 -20.95
CA ASN A 45 6.72 -9.92 -19.58
C ASN A 45 6.75 -8.78 -18.56
N TYR A 46 7.07 -7.55 -18.99
CA TYR A 46 7.02 -6.35 -18.14
C TYR A 46 5.60 -6.06 -17.62
N LEU A 47 4.56 -6.41 -18.37
CA LEU A 47 3.16 -6.29 -17.91
C LEU A 47 2.87 -7.26 -16.77
N GLY A 48 3.51 -8.43 -16.76
CA GLY A 48 3.40 -9.40 -15.67
C GLY A 48 3.80 -8.81 -14.32
N ILE A 49 4.85 -7.98 -14.30
CA ILE A 49 5.30 -7.26 -13.09
C ILE A 49 4.20 -6.33 -12.58
N TRP A 50 3.54 -5.58 -13.46
CA TRP A 50 2.47 -4.67 -13.09
C TRP A 50 1.20 -5.41 -12.65
N ILE A 51 0.83 -6.47 -13.35
CA ILE A 51 -0.35 -7.29 -13.02
C ILE A 51 -0.16 -7.96 -11.66
N ILE A 52 0.97 -8.64 -11.44
CA ILE A 52 1.29 -9.31 -10.17
C ILE A 52 1.45 -8.27 -9.05
N GLY A 53 2.09 -7.14 -9.33
CA GLY A 53 2.26 -6.05 -8.37
C GLY A 53 0.93 -5.44 -7.92
N ALA A 54 0.00 -5.22 -8.85
CA ALA A 54 -1.33 -4.69 -8.56
C ALA A 54 -2.22 -5.72 -7.84
N TRP A 55 -2.27 -6.96 -8.31
CA TRP A 55 -3.05 -8.03 -7.68
C TRP A 55 -2.52 -8.40 -6.30
N GLY A 56 -1.21 -8.53 -6.17
CA GLY A 56 -0.53 -8.83 -4.93
C GLY A 56 -0.40 -7.63 -3.99
N PHE A 57 -0.95 -6.45 -4.33
CA PHE A 57 -0.71 -5.21 -3.58
C PHE A 57 -1.13 -5.33 -2.11
N PHE A 58 -2.14 -6.16 -1.81
CA PHE A 58 -2.52 -6.48 -0.43
C PHE A 58 -1.36 -7.12 0.36
N ILE A 59 -0.61 -8.04 -0.24
CA ILE A 59 0.53 -8.71 0.38
C ILE A 59 1.70 -7.73 0.49
N TRP A 60 1.97 -6.96 -0.58
CA TRP A 60 3.00 -5.93 -0.57
C TRP A 60 2.77 -4.90 0.54
N GLN A 61 1.52 -4.54 0.83
CA GLN A 61 1.21 -3.60 1.90
C GLN A 61 1.70 -4.07 3.27
N MET A 62 1.58 -5.36 3.57
CA MET A 62 1.99 -5.91 4.87
C MET A 62 3.49 -5.77 5.10
N LEU A 63 4.30 -5.84 4.04
CA LEU A 63 5.76 -5.74 4.12
C LEU A 63 6.24 -4.40 4.69
N TYR A 64 5.51 -3.30 4.45
CA TYR A 64 5.85 -2.00 5.02
C TYR A 64 4.92 -1.56 6.16
N VAL A 65 3.66 -1.98 6.19
CA VAL A 65 2.73 -1.64 7.27
C VAL A 65 3.17 -2.25 8.59
N ILE A 66 3.58 -3.52 8.61
CA ILE A 66 4.01 -4.21 9.83
C ILE A 66 5.23 -3.52 10.48
N PRO A 67 6.36 -3.29 9.78
CA PRO A 67 7.51 -2.62 10.38
C PRO A 67 7.17 -1.17 10.77
N LEU A 68 6.33 -0.48 10.01
CA LEU A 68 5.90 0.88 10.37
C LEU A 68 5.11 0.91 11.68
N CYS A 69 4.17 -0.03 11.86
CA CYS A 69 3.41 -0.17 13.09
C CYS A 69 4.33 -0.50 14.29
N ILE A 70 5.30 -1.40 14.11
CA ILE A 70 6.29 -1.72 15.14
C ILE A 70 7.11 -0.46 15.50
N TRP A 71 7.56 0.30 14.50
CA TRP A 71 8.32 1.53 14.71
C TRP A 71 7.49 2.60 15.46
N LEU A 72 6.24 2.84 15.04
CA LEU A 72 5.32 3.77 15.71
C LEU A 72 5.00 3.37 17.14
N ARG A 73 4.89 2.05 17.41
CA ARG A 73 4.72 1.51 18.77
C ARG A 73 5.94 1.79 19.64
N ARG A 74 7.16 1.62 19.12
CA ARG A 74 8.40 1.95 19.85
C ARG A 74 8.50 3.43 20.18
N GLN A 75 7.95 4.30 19.33
CA GLN A 75 7.88 5.75 19.53
C GLN A 75 6.71 6.21 20.44
N GLN A 76 5.95 5.28 21.03
CA GLN A 76 4.75 5.57 21.84
C GLN A 76 3.67 6.37 21.07
N ARG A 77 3.70 6.38 19.74
CA ARG A 77 2.75 7.11 18.87
C ARG A 77 1.52 6.26 18.55
N LEU A 78 0.82 5.80 19.60
CA LEU A 78 -0.28 4.84 19.46
C LEU A 78 -1.45 5.36 18.62
N ALA A 79 -1.78 6.64 18.71
CA ALA A 79 -2.84 7.26 17.91
C ALA A 79 -2.52 7.22 16.40
N MET A 80 -1.27 7.50 16.04
CA MET A 80 -0.80 7.45 14.65
C MET A 80 -0.78 6.01 14.12
N MET A 81 -0.36 5.05 14.97
CA MET A 81 -0.41 3.63 14.64
C MET A 81 -1.84 3.16 14.34
N LYS A 82 -2.84 3.59 15.14
CA LYS A 82 -4.26 3.32 14.84
C LYS A 82 -4.65 3.83 13.46
N GLY A 83 -4.25 5.04 13.11
CA GLY A 83 -4.47 5.64 11.79
C GLY A 83 -3.88 4.80 10.65
N VAL A 84 -2.64 4.33 10.79
CA VAL A 84 -2.00 3.43 9.83
C VAL A 84 -2.79 2.13 9.68
N ILE A 85 -3.20 1.50 10.78
CA ILE A 85 -3.96 0.24 10.73
C ILE A 85 -5.32 0.45 10.03
N ILE A 86 -6.04 1.53 10.36
CA ILE A 86 -7.31 1.89 9.71
C ILE A 86 -7.10 2.06 8.20
N GLY A 87 -6.09 2.82 7.79
CA GLY A 87 -5.78 3.01 6.38
C GLY A 87 -5.43 1.70 5.66
N ALA A 88 -4.70 0.80 6.32
CA ALA A 88 -4.33 -0.50 5.74
C ALA A 88 -5.57 -1.40 5.56
N VAL A 89 -6.48 -1.40 6.53
CA VAL A 89 -7.76 -2.13 6.43
C VAL A 89 -8.62 -1.56 5.31
N ILE A 90 -8.75 -0.23 5.19
CA ILE A 90 -9.50 0.40 4.10
C ILE A 90 -8.92 0.00 2.74
N THR A 91 -7.59 0.04 2.60
CA THR A 91 -6.91 -0.33 1.35
C THR A 91 -7.09 -1.81 1.03
N ALA A 92 -7.03 -2.68 2.04
CA ALA A 92 -7.31 -4.11 1.88
C ALA A 92 -8.74 -4.37 1.40
N LEU A 93 -9.73 -3.70 2.01
CA LEU A 93 -11.14 -3.82 1.62
C LEU A 93 -11.35 -3.31 0.19
N LEU A 94 -10.79 -2.15 -0.15
CA LEU A 94 -10.87 -1.59 -1.49
C LEU A 94 -10.29 -2.54 -2.54
N ASN A 95 -9.10 -3.09 -2.29
CA ASN A 95 -8.47 -4.04 -3.19
C ASN A 95 -9.31 -5.33 -3.32
N GLY A 96 -9.80 -5.88 -2.20
CA GLY A 96 -10.67 -7.05 -2.19
C GLY A 96 -11.99 -6.83 -2.93
N THR A 97 -12.63 -5.66 -2.78
CA THR A 97 -13.85 -5.31 -3.52
C THR A 97 -13.57 -5.15 -5.01
N CYS A 98 -12.47 -4.50 -5.41
CA CYS A 98 -12.07 -4.43 -6.81
C CYS A 98 -11.86 -5.82 -7.42
N PHE A 99 -11.23 -6.74 -6.66
CA PHE A 99 -11.10 -8.13 -7.06
C PHE A 99 -12.48 -8.77 -7.27
N LEU A 100 -13.36 -8.75 -6.26
CA LEU A 100 -14.70 -9.35 -6.37
C LEU A 100 -15.51 -8.81 -7.55
N LEU A 101 -15.49 -7.49 -7.79
CA LEU A 101 -16.19 -6.87 -8.91
C LEU A 101 -15.69 -7.38 -10.27
N LEU A 102 -14.37 -7.58 -10.42
CA LEU A 102 -13.80 -8.11 -11.67
C LEU A 102 -14.21 -9.57 -11.94
N PHE A 103 -14.48 -10.36 -10.90
CA PHE A 103 -14.91 -11.76 -11.03
C PHE A 103 -16.43 -11.93 -11.09
N THR A 104 -17.21 -11.07 -10.44
CA THR A 104 -18.68 -11.12 -10.48
C THR A 104 -19.25 -10.67 -11.83
N ASN A 105 -18.54 -9.80 -12.56
CA ASN A 105 -18.98 -9.28 -13.86
C ASN A 105 -18.60 -10.20 -15.05
N ARG A 106 -18.34 -11.48 -14.79
CA ARG A 106 -18.11 -12.55 -15.77
C ARG A 106 -19.18 -13.62 -15.62
#